data_AF-A0A814VQC2-F1
#
_entry.id   AF-A0A814VQC2-F1
#
_cell.length_a   1.000
_cell.length_b   1.000
_cell.length_c   1.000
_cell.angle_alpha   90.00
_cell.angle_beta   90.00
_cell.angle_gamma   90.00
#
_symmetry.space_group_name_H-M   'P 1'
#
loop_
_entity.id
_entity.type
_entity.pdbx_description
1 polymer ?
#
loop_
_entity_poly.entity_id
_entity_poly.type
_entity_poly.pdbx_seq_one_letter_code
_entity_poly.pdbx_strand_id
1 'polypeptide(L)'
;MIFISWIIGLLVASLSFRTPFAYRCKPESHLCIITSKGFSISFYLRIFIFLIPVIIIICLYGIVLWYTTRFNRIHPENISIIRTKRHIKVFRNILIILTVLIIGSVPYSISIIVNSIT
;
A
#
# COMPACT_ATOMS: atom_id res chain seq x y z
N MET A 1 -8.29 7.17 13.60
CA MET A 1 -7.54 6.83 12.36
C MET A 1 -8.40 6.15 11.30
N ILE A 2 -9.25 5.17 11.64
CA ILE A 2 -10.13 4.49 10.66
C ILE A 2 -11.02 5.49 9.88
N PHE A 3 -11.66 6.44 10.55
CA PHE A 3 -12.46 7.47 9.87
C PHE A 3 -11.66 8.30 8.85
N ILE A 4 -10.39 8.61 9.15
CA ILE A 4 -9.52 9.36 8.24
C ILE A 4 -9.21 8.50 6.99
N SER A 5 -8.92 7.20 7.15
CA SER A 5 -8.71 6.32 5.99
C SER A 5 -9.96 6.19 5.12
N TRP A 6 -11.15 6.18 5.70
CA TRP A 6 -12.41 6.20 4.96
C TRP A 6 -12.60 7.50 4.18
N ILE A 7 -12.35 8.65 4.81
CA ILE A 7 -12.47 9.97 4.17
C ILE A 7 -11.48 10.09 3.01
N ILE A 8 -10.22 9.67 3.19
CA ILE A 8 -9.22 9.66 2.12
C ILE A 8 -9.67 8.75 0.96
N GLY A 9 -10.17 7.55 1.27
CA GLY A 9 -10.69 6.63 0.25
C GLY A 9 -11.84 7.23 -0.56
N LEU A 10 -12.80 7.86 0.11
CA LEU A 10 -13.93 8.52 -0.53
C LEU A 10 -13.50 9.71 -1.39
N LEU A 11 -12.57 10.53 -0.91
CA LEU A 11 -12.02 11.65 -1.69
C LEU A 11 -11.38 11.16 -2.99
N VAL A 12 -10.54 10.12 -2.92
CA VAL A 12 -9.84 9.57 -4.08
C VAL A 12 -10.80 8.94 -5.09
N ALA A 13 -11.81 8.21 -4.60
CA ALA A 13 -12.86 7.68 -5.45
C ALA A 13 -13.64 8.82 -6.13
N SER A 14 -14.06 9.83 -5.38
CA SER A 14 -14.85 10.96 -5.90
C SER A 14 -14.09 11.79 -6.95
N LEU A 15 -12.78 11.99 -6.77
CA LEU A 15 -11.90 12.62 -7.75
C LEU A 15 -11.85 11.84 -9.06
N SER A 16 -11.89 10.51 -8.98
CA SER A 16 -11.90 9.64 -10.16
C SER A 16 -13.26 9.66 -10.88
N PHE A 17 -14.37 9.92 -10.19
CA PHE A 17 -15.71 10.01 -10.81
C PHE A 17 -15.95 11.33 -11.55
N ARG A 18 -15.26 12.42 -11.16
CA ARG A 18 -15.44 13.74 -11.80
C ARG A 18 -14.84 13.82 -13.21
N THR A 19 -13.96 12.89 -13.57
CA THR A 19 -13.30 12.89 -14.89
C THR A 19 -13.86 11.76 -15.76
N PRO A 20 -14.65 12.07 -16.81
CA PRO A 20 -15.29 11.05 -17.66
C PRO A 20 -14.28 10.19 -18.44
N PHE A 21 -13.02 10.62 -18.49
CA PHE A 21 -11.92 9.87 -19.11
C PHE A 21 -11.19 8.93 -18.15
N ALA A 22 -11.48 8.95 -16.84
CA ALA A 22 -10.79 8.10 -15.86
C ALA A 22 -11.20 6.64 -15.93
N TYR A 23 -12.46 6.34 -16.25
CA TYR A 23 -12.97 4.99 -16.43
C TYR A 23 -13.30 4.76 -17.90
N ARG A 24 -12.75 3.69 -18.49
CA ARG A 24 -13.15 3.24 -19.83
C ARG A 24 -13.55 1.77 -19.78
N CYS A 25 -14.62 1.45 -20.47
CA CYS A 25 -15.02 0.07 -20.70
C CYS A 25 -14.05 -0.56 -21.70
N LYS A 26 -13.36 -1.63 -21.28
CA LYS A 26 -12.57 -2.44 -22.21
C LYS A 26 -13.51 -3.40 -22.93
N PRO A 27 -13.62 -3.32 -24.28
CA PRO A 27 -14.57 -4.13 -25.02
C PRO A 27 -14.27 -5.63 -24.93
N GLU A 28 -12.99 -6.00 -24.79
CA GLU A 28 -12.54 -7.41 -24.73
C GLU A 28 -12.86 -8.09 -23.40
N SER A 29 -12.81 -7.35 -22.29
CA SER A 29 -13.04 -7.90 -20.95
C SER A 29 -14.41 -7.57 -20.38
N HIS A 30 -15.20 -6.72 -21.04
CA HIS A 30 -16.45 -6.14 -20.51
C HIS A 30 -16.29 -5.48 -19.12
N LEU A 31 -15.08 -5.08 -18.76
CA LEU A 31 -14.78 -4.44 -17.48
C LEU A 31 -14.56 -2.94 -17.66
N CYS A 32 -15.19 -2.16 -16.80
CA CYS A 32 -14.86 -0.75 -16.61
C CYS A 32 -13.58 -0.66 -15.78
N ILE A 33 -12.47 -0.40 -16.45
CA ILE A 33 -11.17 -0.24 -15.81
C ILE A 33 -10.72 1.22 -15.86
N ILE A 34 -9.79 1.53 -14.97
CA ILE A 34 -9.19 2.86 -14.95
C ILE A 34 -8.13 2.93 -16.02
N THR A 35 -8.20 3.99 -16.82
CA THR A 35 -7.26 4.21 -17.92
C THR A 35 -6.35 5.39 -17.63
N SER A 36 -5.12 5.24 -18.07
CA SER A 36 -4.05 6.24 -18.05
C SER A 36 -4.03 7.08 -19.34
N LYS A 37 -4.73 6.67 -20.41
CA LYS A 37 -4.70 7.32 -21.75
C LYS A 37 -5.20 8.77 -21.81
N GLY A 38 -5.78 9.30 -20.74
CA GLY A 38 -6.20 10.71 -20.67
C GLY A 38 -6.19 11.31 -19.26
N PHE A 39 -5.69 10.58 -18.27
CA PHE A 39 -5.74 11.00 -16.87
C PHE A 39 -4.56 10.47 -16.04
N SER A 40 -3.35 10.79 -16.49
CA SER A 40 -2.08 10.42 -15.81
C SER A 40 -2.06 10.84 -14.34
N ILE A 41 -2.72 11.94 -13.98
CA ILE A 41 -2.83 12.43 -12.60
C ILE A 41 -3.47 11.40 -11.66
N SER A 42 -4.54 10.71 -12.08
CA SER A 42 -5.16 9.65 -11.25
C SER A 42 -4.27 8.43 -11.11
N PHE A 43 -3.51 8.11 -12.17
CA PHE A 43 -2.53 7.04 -12.12
C PHE A 43 -1.43 7.32 -11.09
N TYR A 44 -0.83 8.52 -11.13
CA TYR A 44 0.16 8.93 -10.14
C TYR A 44 -0.42 8.98 -8.72
N LEU A 45 -1.62 9.54 -8.54
CA LEU A 45 -2.31 9.56 -7.25
C LEU A 45 -2.47 8.16 -6.66
N ARG A 46 -2.89 7.16 -7.47
CA ARG A 46 -3.02 5.77 -7.02
C ARG A 46 -1.70 5.16 -6.61
N ILE A 47 -0.64 5.39 -7.39
CA ILE A 47 0.71 4.94 -7.05
C ILE A 47 1.14 5.55 -5.72
N PHE A 48 1.00 6.86 -5.53
CA PHE A 48 1.39 7.53 -4.29
C PHE A 48 0.59 7.03 -3.09
N ILE A 49 -0.72 6.88 -3.23
CA ILE A 49 -1.60 6.37 -2.16
C ILE A 49 -1.23 4.93 -1.78
N PHE A 50 -0.73 4.14 -2.72
CA PHE A 50 -0.25 2.78 -2.43
C PHE A 50 1.16 2.77 -1.82
N LEU A 51 2.12 3.50 -2.41
CA LEU A 51 3.52 3.49 -2.00
C LEU A 51 3.74 4.16 -0.64
N ILE A 52 3.08 5.30 -0.36
CA ILE A 52 3.32 6.07 0.86
C ILE A 52 3.04 5.23 2.12
N PRO A 53 1.88 4.56 2.27
CA PRO A 53 1.63 3.70 3.43
C PRO A 53 2.61 2.55 3.53
N VAL A 54 2.98 1.93 2.40
CA VAL A 54 3.95 0.83 2.38
C VAL A 54 5.31 1.29 2.91
N ILE A 55 5.81 2.44 2.43
CA ILE A 55 7.08 3.03 2.89
C ILE A 55 7.00 3.39 4.37
N ILE A 56 5.92 4.06 4.81
CA ILE A 56 5.74 4.44 6.22
C ILE A 56 5.76 3.20 7.13
N ILE A 57 5.06 2.13 6.73
CA ILE A 57 5.04 0.88 7.49
C ILE A 57 6.46 0.29 7.55
N ILE A 58 7.16 0.17 6.43
CA ILE A 58 8.54 -0.35 6.40
C ILE A 58 9.48 0.47 7.29
N CYS A 59 9.42 1.81 7.20
CA CYS A 59 10.26 2.70 8.01
C CYS A 59 9.95 2.58 9.51
N LEU A 60 8.67 2.66 9.91
CA LEU A 60 8.28 2.55 11.31
C LEU A 60 8.72 1.22 11.91
N TYR A 61 8.50 0.12 11.19
CA TYR A 61 8.91 -1.19 11.69
C TYR A 61 10.42 -1.41 11.64
N GLY A 62 11.12 -0.84 10.66
CA GLY A 62 12.59 -0.81 10.63
C GLY A 62 13.16 -0.12 11.86
N ILE A 63 12.57 1.02 12.26
CA ILE A 63 12.93 1.74 13.49
C ILE A 63 12.66 0.87 14.72
N VAL A 64 11.46 0.27 14.84
CA VAL A 64 11.11 -0.61 15.97
C VAL A 64 12.06 -1.81 16.08
N LEU A 65 12.39 -2.45 14.96
CA LEU A 65 13.33 -3.57 14.91
C LEU A 65 14.73 -3.13 15.34
N TRP A 66 15.19 -1.98 14.86
CA TRP A 66 16.49 -1.44 15.22
C TRP A 66 16.59 -1.10 16.72
N TYR A 67 15.56 -0.48 17.28
CA TYR A 67 15.52 -0.19 18.72
C TYR A 67 15.49 -1.46 19.57
N THR A 68 14.66 -2.45 19.19
CA THR A 68 14.53 -3.71 19.94
C THR A 68 15.79 -4.57 19.87
N THR A 69 16.45 -4.66 18.71
CA THR A 69 17.72 -5.37 18.57
C THR A 69 18.85 -4.70 19.36
N ARG A 70 18.94 -3.36 19.32
CA ARG A 70 19.92 -2.60 20.10
C ARG A 70 19.68 -2.73 21.61
N PHE A 71 18.43 -2.65 22.06
CA PHE A 71 18.09 -2.76 23.48
C PHE A 71 18.36 -4.16 24.04
N ASN A 72 17.98 -5.23 23.32
CA ASN A 72 18.24 -6.60 23.73
C ASN A 72 19.74 -6.94 23.82
N ARG A 73 20.58 -6.30 23.00
CA ARG A 73 22.03 -6.48 23.06
C ARG A 73 22.64 -5.87 24.35
N ILE A 74 22.01 -4.84 24.90
CA ILE A 74 22.51 -4.12 26.07
C ILE A 74 21.91 -4.69 27.38
N HIS A 75 20.64 -5.14 27.37
CA HIS A 75 19.95 -5.68 28.56
C HIS A 75 19.24 -7.01 28.26
N PRO A 76 19.91 -8.16 28.44
CA PRO A 76 19.34 -9.49 28.17
C PRO A 76 18.43 -9.96 29.33
N GLU A 77 17.35 -9.24 29.60
CA GLU A 77 16.36 -9.67 30.59
C GLU A 77 15.24 -10.53 29.97
N ASN A 78 14.89 -11.66 30.58
CA ASN A 78 13.91 -12.62 30.03
C ASN A 78 12.50 -12.04 29.75
N ILE A 79 12.10 -10.98 30.45
CA ILE A 79 10.78 -10.34 30.29
C ILE A 79 10.69 -9.55 28.98
N SER A 80 11.79 -8.93 28.53
CA SER A 80 11.84 -8.17 27.27
C SER A 80 11.74 -9.12 26.06
N ILE A 81 12.25 -10.34 26.19
CA ILE A 81 12.26 -11.37 25.14
C ILE A 81 10.84 -11.82 24.78
N ILE A 82 9.96 -12.03 25.76
CA ILE A 82 8.57 -12.47 25.52
C ILE A 82 7.76 -11.38 24.79
N ARG A 83 7.89 -10.11 25.22
CA ARG A 83 7.25 -8.98 24.52
C ARG A 83 7.77 -8.85 23.10
N THR A 84 9.09 -8.95 22.91
CA THR A 84 9.74 -8.89 21.60
C THR A 84 9.23 -9.98 20.66
N LYS A 85 9.07 -11.23 21.14
CA LYS A 85 8.48 -12.33 20.34
C LYS A 85 7.05 -12.01 19.87
N ARG A 86 6.24 -11.36 20.71
CA ARG A 86 4.88 -10.93 20.32
C ARG A 86 4.93 -9.85 19.23
N HIS A 87 5.81 -8.86 19.36
CA HIS A 87 6.00 -7.82 18.33
C HIS A 87 6.50 -8.39 17.00
N ILE A 88 7.42 -9.35 17.02
CA ILE A 88 7.90 -10.07 15.82
C ILE A 88 6.75 -10.82 15.13
N LYS A 89 5.87 -11.48 15.89
CA LYS A 89 4.72 -12.19 15.32
C LYS A 89 3.73 -11.22 14.63
N VAL A 90 3.46 -10.08 15.25
CA VAL A 90 2.62 -9.02 14.64
C VAL A 90 3.28 -8.47 13.39
N PHE A 91 4.59 -8.22 13.43
CA PHE A 91 5.36 -7.75 12.28
C PHE A 91 5.30 -8.74 11.12
N ARG A 92 5.47 -10.04 11.38
CA ARG A 92 5.33 -11.08 10.36
C ARG A 92 3.96 -11.05 9.69
N ASN A 93 2.90 -10.91 10.47
CA ASN A 93 1.53 -10.82 9.93
C ASN A 93 1.35 -9.57 9.05
N ILE A 94 1.90 -8.43 9.46
CA ILE A 94 1.85 -7.18 8.69
C ILE A 94 2.64 -7.30 7.39
N LEU A 95 3.82 -7.93 7.43
CA LEU A 95 4.60 -8.22 6.21
C LEU A 95 3.82 -9.11 5.25
N ILE A 96 3.18 -10.18 5.73
CA ILE A 96 2.36 -11.05 4.88
C ILE A 96 1.24 -10.25 4.20
N ILE A 97 0.51 -9.41 4.95
CA ILE A 97 -0.55 -8.56 4.41
C ILE A 97 0.01 -7.58 3.36
N LEU A 98 1.16 -6.97 3.63
CA LEU A 98 1.86 -6.09 2.69
C LEU A 98 2.26 -6.84 1.41
N THR A 99 2.82 -8.04 1.54
CA THR A 99 3.24 -8.85 0.38
C THR A 99 2.04 -9.20 -0.49
N VAL A 100 0.92 -9.63 0.12
CA VAL A 100 -0.32 -9.91 -0.62
C VAL A 100 -0.83 -8.67 -1.35
N LEU A 101 -0.81 -7.51 -0.69
CA LEU A 101 -1.18 -6.23 -1.29
C LEU A 101 -0.29 -5.87 -2.48
N ILE A 102 1.03 -5.99 -2.35
CA ILE A 102 2.00 -5.68 -3.42
C ILE A 102 1.84 -6.64 -4.60
N ILE A 103 1.73 -7.95 -4.35
CA ILE A 103 1.57 -8.95 -5.41
C ILE A 103 0.27 -8.73 -6.18
N GLY A 104 -0.80 -8.29 -5.53
CA GLY A 104 -2.05 -7.96 -6.21
C GLY A 104 -2.01 -6.62 -6.97
N SER A 105 -1.44 -5.58 -6.36
CA SER A 105 -1.51 -4.22 -6.90
C SER A 105 -0.47 -3.90 -7.98
N VAL A 106 0.72 -4.52 -7.92
CA VAL A 106 1.81 -4.27 -8.85
C VAL A 106 1.48 -4.74 -10.28
N PRO A 107 1.02 -5.99 -10.52
CA PRO A 107 0.65 -6.44 -11.85
C PRO A 107 -0.45 -5.57 -12.47
N TYR A 108 -1.47 -5.23 -11.69
CA TYR A 108 -2.54 -4.34 -12.14
C TYR A 108 -2.03 -2.95 -12.53
N SER A 109 -1.12 -2.38 -11.73
CA SER A 109 -0.50 -1.09 -12.04
C SER A 109 0.36 -1.15 -13.32
N ILE A 110 1.13 -2.22 -13.50
CA ILE A 110 1.93 -2.46 -14.73
C ILE A 110 1.00 -2.58 -15.94
N SER A 111 -0.09 -3.33 -15.85
CA SER A 111 -1.07 -3.46 -16.94
C SER A 111 -1.68 -2.11 -17.34
N ILE A 112 -1.91 -1.20 -16.38
CA ILE A 112 -2.38 0.15 -16.67
C ILE A 112 -1.31 1.00 -17.38
N ILE A 113 -0.03 0.87 -17.00
CA ILE A 113 1.08 1.57 -17.67
C ILE A 113 1.21 1.07 -19.11
N VAL A 114 1.24 -0.24 -19.32
CA VAL A 114 1.38 -0.81 -20.67
C VAL A 114 0.23 -0.38 -21.57
N ASN A 115 -1.00 -0.37 -21.03
CA ASN A 115 -2.20 0.13 -21.70
C ASN A 115 -2.21 1.66 -21.89
N SER A 116 -1.27 2.41 -21.30
CA SER A 116 -1.08 3.84 -21.58
C SER A 116 -0.20 4.07 -22.79
N ILE A 117 0.76 3.16 -23.03
CA ILE A 117 1.81 3.27 -24.04
C ILE A 117 1.33 2.72 -25.39
N THR A 118 0.57 1.62 -25.36
CA THR A 118 -0.18 1.06 -26.51
C THR A 118 -1.55 1.69 -26.57
#